data_AF-A0A968XW89-F1
#
_entry.id   AF-A0A968XW89-F1
#
_cell.length_a   1.000
_cell.length_b   1.000
_cell.length_c   1.000
_cell.angle_alpha   90.00
_cell.angle_beta   90.00
_cell.angle_gamma   90.00
#
_symmetry.space_group_name_H-M   'P 1'
#
loop_
_entity.id
_entity.type
_entity.pdbx_description
1 polymer ?
#
loop_
_entity_poly.entity_id
_entity_poly.type
_entity_poly.pdbx_seq_one_letter_code
_entity_poly.pdbx_strand_id
1 'polypeptide(L)'
;MAAIRPVDQAIIMQVAIAQGDANLSMGVSKAGVMFTPQGQALTQLSAGQHSLSCQGQNLVLNGQESLPGTVMMAPGAGGLNAVRDRNYRGQIQFFCQGNTVLAVNHIDLLHYLYSVVGSEVSPSWPIASLKAQAVAARSYGLTYYFRPATEHFHIGDSESYQVYKGVQTEDSRVMQAVHGKRRVNSSAMTAVLSN
;
A
#
# COMPACT_ATOMS: atom_id res chain seq x y z
N MET A 1 12.19 25.63 2.91
CA MET A 1 12.93 24.65 2.09
C MET A 1 12.05 23.42 1.89
N ALA A 2 11.63 23.14 0.66
CA ALA A 2 10.93 21.89 0.35
C ALA A 2 11.94 20.74 0.42
N ALA A 3 11.72 19.75 1.30
CA ALA A 3 12.54 18.55 1.34
C ALA A 3 12.44 17.85 -0.02
N ILE A 4 13.58 17.58 -0.65
CA ILE A 4 13.66 16.76 -1.86
C ILE A 4 13.07 15.40 -1.50
N ARG A 5 11.92 15.06 -2.10
CA ARG A 5 11.33 13.73 -1.92
C ARG A 5 12.29 12.71 -2.55
N PRO A 6 12.72 11.67 -1.81
CA PRO A 6 13.49 10.59 -2.41
C PRO A 6 12.72 9.97 -3.59
N VAL A 7 13.41 9.48 -4.62
CA VAL A 7 12.80 8.83 -5.80
C VAL A 7 11.83 7.71 -5.39
N ASP A 8 12.07 7.04 -4.26
CA ASP A 8 11.20 6.00 -3.69
C ASP A 8 9.81 6.50 -3.24
N GLN A 9 9.61 7.81 -3.08
CA GLN A 9 8.30 8.44 -2.80
C GLN A 9 7.59 8.97 -4.08
N ALA A 10 8.23 8.84 -5.25
CA ALA A 10 7.63 9.22 -6.53
C ALA A 10 7.06 8.02 -7.29
N ILE A 11 7.42 6.79 -6.90
CA ILE A 11 6.98 5.56 -7.54
C ILE A 11 5.78 5.00 -6.76
N ILE A 12 4.62 4.98 -7.41
CA ILE A 12 3.41 4.35 -6.89
C ILE A 12 3.31 2.93 -7.45
N MET A 13 3.33 1.97 -6.54
CA MET A 13 3.08 0.57 -6.83
C MET A 13 1.58 0.30 -6.83
N GLN A 14 1.12 -0.49 -7.81
CA GLN A 14 -0.25 -0.99 -7.90
C GLN A 14 -0.23 -2.49 -7.60
N VAL A 15 -0.70 -2.88 -6.42
CA VAL A 15 -0.64 -4.26 -5.94
C VAL A 15 -2.05 -4.80 -5.75
N ALA A 16 -2.40 -5.89 -6.42
CA ALA A 16 -3.68 -6.55 -6.20
C ALA A 16 -3.73 -7.12 -4.77
N ILE A 17 -4.80 -6.82 -4.03
CA ILE A 17 -4.98 -7.21 -2.62
C ILE A 17 -6.26 -8.01 -2.38
N ALA A 18 -7.19 -8.01 -3.32
CA ALA A 18 -8.36 -8.89 -3.34
C ALA A 18 -8.86 -9.07 -4.78
N GLN A 19 -9.28 -10.29 -5.12
CA GLN A 19 -9.90 -10.66 -6.40
C GLN A 19 -10.97 -11.73 -6.15
N GLY A 20 -11.99 -11.75 -7.01
CA GLY A 20 -13.01 -12.79 -7.01
C GLY A 20 -14.11 -12.65 -5.94
N ASP A 21 -14.09 -11.60 -5.11
CA ASP A 21 -15.13 -11.40 -4.09
C ASP A 21 -16.40 -10.84 -4.72
N ALA A 22 -17.53 -11.56 -4.60
CA ALA A 22 -18.84 -11.03 -5.02
C ALA A 22 -19.33 -9.91 -4.09
N ASN A 23 -18.95 -9.96 -2.82
CA ASN A 23 -19.21 -8.94 -1.81
C ASN A 23 -17.95 -8.78 -0.95
N LEU A 24 -17.19 -7.72 -1.23
CA LEU A 24 -15.92 -7.44 -0.58
C LEU A 24 -16.14 -6.60 0.69
N SER A 25 -15.61 -7.06 1.82
CA SER A 25 -15.51 -6.24 3.03
C SER A 25 -14.35 -5.26 2.89
N MET A 26 -14.64 -3.98 3.04
CA MET A 26 -13.66 -2.90 3.02
C MET A 26 -13.95 -1.88 4.11
N GLY A 27 -12.99 -1.04 4.47
CA GLY A 27 -13.22 -0.07 5.52
C GLY A 27 -12.15 1.00 5.62
N VAL A 28 -12.37 1.93 6.53
CA VAL A 28 -11.43 3.00 6.84
C VAL A 28 -11.32 3.17 8.36
N SER A 29 -10.10 3.28 8.89
CA SER A 29 -9.89 3.42 10.35
C SER A 29 -10.23 4.81 10.89
N LYS A 30 -10.37 5.79 9.99
CA LYS A 30 -10.87 7.15 10.23
C LYS A 30 -11.85 7.48 9.12
N ALA A 31 -12.73 8.46 9.34
CA ALA A 31 -13.61 8.94 8.28
C ALA A 31 -12.81 9.20 6.99
N GLY A 32 -13.30 8.69 5.87
CA GLY A 32 -12.60 8.64 4.60
C GLY A 32 -13.50 9.09 3.46
N VAL A 33 -12.99 8.99 2.24
CA VAL A 33 -13.69 9.44 1.03
C VAL A 33 -13.54 8.40 -0.07
N MET A 34 -14.62 8.21 -0.83
CA MET A 34 -14.57 7.56 -2.13
C MET A 34 -14.66 8.61 -3.23
N PHE A 35 -13.86 8.43 -4.28
CA PHE A 35 -13.71 9.39 -5.37
C PHE A 35 -13.42 8.68 -6.69
N THR A 36 -13.62 9.34 -7.82
CA THR A 36 -13.26 8.78 -9.13
C THR A 36 -11.74 8.75 -9.30
N PRO A 37 -11.18 7.94 -10.21
CA PRO A 37 -9.74 8.02 -10.54
C PRO A 37 -9.26 9.41 -10.97
N GLN A 38 -10.17 10.27 -11.44
CA GLN A 38 -9.90 11.66 -11.83
C GLN A 38 -9.91 12.63 -10.62
N GLY A 39 -10.19 12.14 -9.41
CA GLY A 39 -10.17 12.95 -8.18
C GLY A 39 -11.51 13.57 -7.79
N GLN A 40 -12.60 13.26 -8.50
CA GLN A 40 -13.93 13.79 -8.16
C GLN A 40 -14.50 13.03 -6.96
N ALA A 41 -14.79 13.73 -5.87
CA ALA A 41 -15.43 13.13 -4.69
C ALA A 41 -16.82 12.57 -5.04
N LEU A 42 -17.10 11.36 -4.57
CA LEU A 42 -18.38 10.67 -4.74
C LEU A 42 -19.16 10.64 -3.43
N THR A 43 -18.55 10.10 -2.37
CA THR A 43 -19.22 9.93 -1.07
C THR A 43 -18.21 9.87 0.08
N GLN A 44 -18.66 10.16 1.30
CA GLN A 44 -17.88 10.06 2.52
C GLN A 44 -18.12 8.71 3.20
N LEU A 45 -17.06 8.13 3.75
CA LEU A 45 -17.12 6.91 4.55
C LEU A 45 -16.96 7.27 6.02
N SER A 46 -17.84 6.74 6.86
CA SER A 46 -17.62 6.73 8.31
C SER A 46 -16.46 5.81 8.66
N ALA A 47 -15.78 6.04 9.79
CA ALA A 47 -14.83 5.05 10.29
C ALA A 47 -15.54 3.71 10.57
N GLY A 48 -14.94 2.61 10.15
CA GLY A 48 -15.52 1.27 10.29
C GLY A 48 -15.47 0.44 9.02
N GLN A 49 -16.22 -0.66 9.04
CA GLN A 49 -16.36 -1.59 7.93
C GLN A 49 -17.59 -1.24 7.08
N HIS A 50 -17.46 -1.53 5.79
CA HIS A 50 -18.42 -1.34 4.73
C HIS A 50 -18.35 -2.54 3.77
N SER A 51 -19.36 -2.68 2.94
CA SER A 51 -19.40 -3.69 1.89
C SER A 51 -19.40 -3.07 0.50
N LEU A 52 -18.73 -3.72 -0.43
CA LEU A 52 -18.68 -3.32 -1.83
C LEU A 52 -18.97 -4.52 -2.71
N SER A 53 -19.95 -4.41 -3.61
CA SER A 53 -20.32 -5.46 -4.55
C SER A 53 -20.46 -4.93 -5.97
N CYS A 54 -20.59 -5.85 -6.94
CA CYS A 54 -20.88 -5.53 -8.33
C CYS A 54 -22.37 -5.69 -8.64
N GLN A 55 -22.94 -4.72 -9.35
CA GLN A 55 -24.25 -4.85 -9.97
C GLN A 55 -24.20 -4.29 -11.40
N GLY A 56 -24.22 -5.19 -12.39
CA GLY A 56 -23.98 -4.81 -13.78
C GLY A 56 -22.55 -4.31 -13.97
N GLN A 57 -22.38 -3.07 -14.41
CA GLN A 57 -21.07 -2.42 -14.57
C GLN A 57 -20.72 -1.47 -13.42
N ASN A 58 -21.56 -1.39 -12.40
CA ASN A 58 -21.41 -0.45 -11.30
C ASN A 58 -20.98 -1.16 -10.01
N LEU A 59 -20.26 -0.42 -9.17
CA LEU A 59 -20.01 -0.81 -7.79
C LEU A 59 -21.19 -0.38 -6.93
N VAL A 60 -21.54 -1.19 -5.93
CA VAL A 60 -22.62 -0.87 -4.98
C VAL A 60 -22.04 -0.86 -3.57
N LEU A 61 -22.07 0.31 -2.94
CA LEU A 61 -21.60 0.52 -1.58
C LEU A 61 -22.74 0.23 -0.58
N ASN A 62 -22.45 -0.61 0.40
CA ASN A 62 -23.37 -1.03 1.46
C ASN A 62 -24.72 -1.56 0.95
N GLY A 63 -24.75 -2.08 -0.28
CA GLY A 63 -25.96 -2.57 -0.95
C GLY A 63 -26.99 -1.49 -1.30
N GLN A 64 -26.65 -0.20 -1.22
CA GLN A 64 -27.60 0.90 -1.41
C GLN A 64 -27.12 1.94 -2.42
N GLU A 65 -25.86 2.35 -2.34
CA GLU A 65 -25.35 3.45 -3.16
C GLU A 65 -24.64 2.94 -4.42
N SER A 66 -25.15 3.30 -5.59
CA SER A 66 -24.53 2.95 -6.87
C SER A 66 -23.41 3.94 -7.19
N LEU A 67 -22.21 3.40 -7.42
CA LEU A 67 -21.00 4.10 -7.79
C LEU A 67 -20.54 3.67 -9.19
N PRO A 68 -19.68 4.45 -9.87
CA PRO A 68 -19.05 4.01 -11.11
C PRO A 68 -18.34 2.66 -10.93
N GLY A 69 -18.21 1.87 -12.00
CA GLY A 69 -17.49 0.59 -11.99
C GLY A 69 -16.00 0.68 -11.61
N THR A 70 -15.47 1.88 -11.44
CA THR A 70 -14.12 2.11 -10.92
C THR A 70 -14.13 3.30 -9.97
N VAL A 71 -13.65 3.08 -8.75
CA VAL A 71 -13.57 4.10 -7.71
C VAL A 71 -12.29 3.94 -6.90
N MET A 72 -11.85 5.05 -6.31
CA MET A 72 -10.77 5.13 -5.36
C MET A 72 -11.35 5.29 -3.94
N MET A 73 -10.63 4.78 -2.95
CA MET A 73 -10.89 4.99 -1.53
C MET A 73 -9.63 5.47 -0.84
N ALA A 74 -9.77 6.50 -0.01
CA ALA A 74 -8.71 6.97 0.87
C ALA A 74 -9.26 7.26 2.28
N PRO A 75 -8.51 6.93 3.34
CA PRO A 75 -8.90 7.28 4.69
C PRO A 75 -8.52 8.73 4.98
N GLY A 76 -9.11 9.33 6.01
CA GLY A 76 -8.65 10.61 6.54
C GLY A 76 -7.18 10.57 6.96
N ALA A 77 -6.54 11.75 7.10
CA ALA A 77 -5.10 11.87 7.33
C ALA A 77 -4.59 10.96 8.47
N GLY A 78 -3.56 10.16 8.15
CA GLY A 78 -2.97 9.17 9.06
C GLY A 78 -3.88 7.97 9.39
N GLY A 79 -4.99 7.80 8.68
CA GLY A 79 -5.83 6.61 8.73
C GLY A 79 -5.30 5.50 7.81
N LEU A 80 -5.91 4.33 7.92
CA LEU A 80 -5.62 3.13 7.14
C LEU A 80 -6.87 2.66 6.43
N ASN A 81 -6.68 2.04 5.27
CA ASN A 81 -7.73 1.31 4.58
C ASN A 81 -7.76 -0.13 5.09
N ALA A 82 -8.94 -0.70 5.28
CA ALA A 82 -9.12 -2.12 5.52
C ALA A 82 -9.67 -2.78 4.24
N VAL A 83 -9.14 -3.95 3.89
CA VAL A 83 -9.71 -4.83 2.88
C VAL A 83 -9.60 -6.26 3.41
N ARG A 84 -10.73 -6.95 3.51
CA ARG A 84 -10.86 -8.21 4.27
C ARG A 84 -10.32 -8.04 5.70
N ASP A 85 -9.36 -8.85 6.12
CA ASP A 85 -8.76 -8.87 7.46
C ASP A 85 -7.46 -8.05 7.57
N ARG A 86 -7.07 -7.32 6.51
CA ARG A 86 -5.78 -6.62 6.43
C ARG A 86 -5.94 -5.11 6.30
N ASN A 87 -4.95 -4.40 6.83
CA ASN A 87 -4.87 -2.95 6.81
C ASN A 87 -3.75 -2.46 5.88
N TYR A 88 -4.04 -1.43 5.09
CA TYR A 88 -3.20 -0.92 4.02
C TYR A 88 -3.03 0.59 4.13
N ARG A 89 -1.82 1.06 3.82
CA ARG A 89 -1.51 2.47 3.59
C ARG A 89 -1.92 2.88 2.17
N GLY A 90 -1.85 4.18 1.87
CA GLY A 90 -2.09 4.70 0.53
C GLY A 90 -3.58 4.74 0.19
N GLN A 91 -3.90 4.45 -1.06
CA GLN A 91 -5.27 4.46 -1.59
C GLN A 91 -5.62 3.08 -2.14
N ILE A 92 -6.90 2.72 -2.13
CA ILE A 92 -7.37 1.48 -2.76
C ILE A 92 -8.20 1.85 -3.99
N GLN A 93 -7.84 1.31 -5.14
CA GLN A 93 -8.68 1.34 -6.33
C GLN A 93 -9.51 0.07 -6.39
N PHE A 94 -10.81 0.22 -6.58
CA PHE A 94 -11.74 -0.89 -6.78
C PHE A 94 -12.23 -0.89 -8.21
N PHE A 95 -12.35 -2.08 -8.78
CA PHE A 95 -12.91 -2.32 -10.10
C PHE A 95 -14.05 -3.31 -10.00
N CYS A 96 -15.15 -3.03 -10.68
CA CYS A 96 -16.17 -4.03 -10.91
C CYS A 96 -15.80 -4.87 -12.14
N GLN A 97 -15.54 -6.16 -11.92
CA GLN A 97 -15.17 -7.11 -12.97
C GLN A 97 -16.22 -8.24 -13.01
N GLY A 98 -17.18 -8.09 -13.92
CA GLY A 98 -18.33 -8.98 -14.00
C GLY A 98 -19.14 -8.94 -12.71
N ASN A 99 -19.19 -10.05 -11.98
CA ASN A 99 -19.92 -10.17 -10.71
C ASN A 99 -19.02 -10.10 -9.47
N THR A 100 -17.75 -9.71 -9.65
CA THR A 100 -16.75 -9.71 -8.57
C THR A 100 -15.97 -8.40 -8.51
N VAL A 101 -15.48 -8.06 -7.32
CA VAL A 101 -14.67 -6.88 -7.06
C VAL A 101 -13.19 -7.23 -7.10
N LEU A 102 -12.42 -6.47 -7.86
CA LEU A 102 -10.96 -6.41 -7.77
C LEU A 102 -10.57 -5.20 -6.92
N ALA A 103 -9.70 -5.39 -5.95
CA ALA A 103 -9.10 -4.33 -5.15
C ALA A 103 -7.59 -4.26 -5.39
N VAL A 104 -7.11 -3.06 -5.73
CA VAL A 104 -5.70 -2.76 -6.02
C VAL A 104 -5.23 -1.66 -5.08
N ASN A 105 -4.20 -1.92 -4.29
CA ASN A 105 -3.60 -0.92 -3.43
C ASN A 105 -2.58 -0.08 -4.22
N HIS A 106 -2.81 1.23 -4.24
CA HIS A 106 -1.89 2.25 -4.71
C HIS A 106 -1.06 2.75 -3.53
N ILE A 107 0.23 2.41 -3.55
CA ILE A 107 1.12 2.62 -2.41
C ILE A 107 2.51 3.06 -2.86
N ASP A 108 3.14 3.97 -2.11
CA ASP A 108 4.53 4.34 -2.37
C ASP A 108 5.44 3.10 -2.31
N LEU A 109 6.38 2.98 -3.24
CA LEU A 109 7.35 1.89 -3.27
C LEU A 109 8.04 1.71 -1.91
N LEU A 110 8.38 2.82 -1.25
CA LEU A 110 8.98 2.79 0.08
C LEU A 110 8.12 2.05 1.12
N HIS A 111 6.82 2.32 1.16
CA HIS A 111 5.89 1.67 2.09
C HIS A 111 5.62 0.21 1.70
N TYR A 112 5.57 -0.08 0.40
CA TYR A 112 5.53 -1.46 -0.10
C TYR A 112 6.72 -2.28 0.42
N LEU A 113 7.93 -1.71 0.37
CA LEU A 113 9.15 -2.39 0.83
C LEU A 113 9.15 -2.68 2.33
N TYR A 114 8.52 -1.83 3.17
CA TYR A 114 8.40 -2.14 4.60
C TYR A 114 7.61 -3.41 4.84
N SER A 115 6.51 -3.59 4.10
CA SER A 115 5.66 -4.77 4.20
C SER A 115 6.37 -6.02 3.68
N VAL A 116 6.94 -5.95 2.47
CA VAL A 116 7.55 -7.12 1.83
C VAL A 116 8.78 -7.62 2.57
N VAL A 117 9.71 -6.72 2.91
CA VAL A 117 10.93 -7.12 3.62
C VAL A 117 10.57 -7.67 5.01
N GLY A 118 9.63 -7.06 5.71
CA GLY A 118 9.21 -7.54 7.03
C GLY A 118 8.47 -8.88 6.99
N SER A 119 7.87 -9.25 5.86
CA SER A 119 7.22 -10.54 5.68
C SER A 119 8.19 -11.69 5.37
N GLU A 120 9.35 -11.39 4.79
CA GLU A 120 10.29 -12.41 4.28
C GLU A 120 11.44 -12.72 5.24
N VAL A 121 11.87 -11.76 6.06
CA VAL A 121 13.04 -11.90 6.93
C VAL A 121 12.72 -11.52 8.37
N SER A 122 13.31 -12.24 9.33
CA SER A 122 13.16 -11.89 10.75
C SER A 122 13.82 -10.54 11.02
N PRO A 123 13.16 -9.60 11.72
CA PRO A 123 13.77 -8.32 12.12
C PRO A 123 15.05 -8.46 12.94
N SER A 124 15.24 -9.62 13.60
CA SER A 124 16.43 -9.95 14.40
C SER A 124 17.70 -10.16 13.57
N TRP A 125 17.58 -10.33 12.25
CA TRP A 125 18.72 -10.54 11.36
C TRP A 125 19.71 -9.36 11.39
N PRO A 126 20.97 -9.60 11.01
CA PRO A 126 21.96 -8.54 10.87
C PRO A 126 21.45 -7.42 9.95
N ILE A 127 21.73 -6.17 10.33
CA ILE A 127 21.26 -5.00 9.55
C ILE A 127 21.78 -5.01 8.11
N ALA A 128 22.94 -5.61 7.85
CA ALA A 128 23.48 -5.79 6.51
C ALA A 128 22.59 -6.73 5.66
N SER A 129 22.09 -7.82 6.26
CA SER A 129 21.15 -8.74 5.62
C SER A 129 19.82 -8.07 5.31
N LEU A 130 19.28 -7.28 6.27
CA LEU A 130 18.05 -6.51 6.04
C LEU A 130 18.21 -5.50 4.89
N LYS A 131 19.38 -4.86 4.78
CA LYS A 131 19.69 -3.94 3.66
C LYS A 131 19.81 -4.68 2.33
N ALA A 132 20.48 -5.84 2.31
CA ALA A 132 20.57 -6.66 1.11
C ALA A 132 19.18 -7.09 0.62
N GLN A 133 18.31 -7.52 1.55
CA GLN A 133 16.93 -7.87 1.22
C GLN A 133 16.15 -6.66 0.69
N ALA A 134 16.31 -5.48 1.29
CA ALA A 134 15.67 -4.26 0.81
C ALA A 134 16.09 -3.87 -0.61
N VAL A 135 17.36 -4.10 -0.99
CA VAL A 135 17.82 -3.89 -2.37
C VAL A 135 17.17 -4.92 -3.30
N ALA A 136 17.18 -6.20 -2.94
CA ALA A 136 16.58 -7.27 -3.75
C ALA A 136 15.06 -7.04 -3.96
N ALA A 137 14.32 -6.75 -2.89
CA ALA A 137 12.88 -6.47 -2.96
C ALA A 137 12.57 -5.22 -3.79
N ARG A 138 13.43 -4.18 -3.74
CA ARG A 138 13.29 -2.98 -4.58
C ARG A 138 13.48 -3.31 -6.06
N SER A 139 14.52 -4.06 -6.41
CA SER A 139 14.75 -4.51 -7.80
C SER A 139 13.59 -5.34 -8.32
N TYR A 140 13.04 -6.23 -7.48
CA TYR A 140 11.88 -7.04 -7.81
C TYR A 140 10.64 -6.17 -8.08
N GLY A 141 10.28 -5.29 -7.13
CA GLY A 141 9.14 -4.39 -7.28
C GLY A 141 9.24 -3.50 -8.52
N LEU A 142 10.42 -2.93 -8.80
CA LEU A 142 10.65 -2.11 -9.98
C LEU A 142 10.53 -2.89 -11.30
N THR A 143 10.87 -4.17 -11.30
CA THR A 143 10.70 -5.01 -12.50
C THR A 143 9.24 -5.05 -12.94
N TYR A 144 8.33 -5.24 -11.98
CA TYR A 144 6.88 -5.28 -12.24
C TYR A 144 6.27 -3.89 -12.44
N TYR A 145 6.89 -2.84 -11.89
CA TYR A 145 6.51 -1.47 -12.24
C TYR A 145 6.74 -1.17 -13.74
N PHE A 146 7.87 -1.61 -14.32
CA PHE A 146 8.15 -1.43 -15.75
C PHE A 146 7.51 -2.47 -16.66
N ARG A 147 7.16 -3.64 -16.11
CA ARG A 147 6.49 -4.74 -16.83
C ARG A 147 5.31 -5.24 -16.00
N PRO A 148 4.19 -4.50 -16.01
CA PRO A 148 3.02 -4.85 -15.22
C PRO A 148 2.50 -6.26 -15.53
N ALA A 149 2.06 -6.98 -14.50
CA ALA A 149 1.42 -8.28 -14.67
C ALA A 149 0.11 -8.17 -15.45
N THR A 150 -0.64 -7.08 -15.26
CA THR A 150 -1.88 -6.78 -15.99
C THR A 150 -2.00 -5.28 -16.26
N GLU A 151 -3.01 -4.86 -17.02
CA GLU A 151 -3.35 -3.43 -17.18
C GLU A 151 -3.88 -2.77 -15.90
N HIS A 152 -4.33 -3.56 -14.92
CA HIS A 152 -4.97 -3.07 -13.69
C HIS A 152 -3.99 -3.00 -12.50
N PHE A 153 -2.91 -3.79 -12.52
CA PHE A 153 -1.95 -3.85 -11.44
C PHE A 153 -0.57 -4.29 -11.91
N HIS A 154 0.46 -3.82 -11.22
CA HIS A 154 1.85 -4.22 -11.44
C HIS A 154 2.09 -5.64 -10.93
N ILE A 155 1.55 -5.96 -9.75
CA ILE A 155 1.84 -7.15 -8.96
C ILE A 155 0.50 -7.78 -8.55
N GLY A 156 0.27 -9.06 -8.91
CA GLY A 156 -0.98 -9.81 -8.68
C GLY A 156 -1.15 -10.39 -7.28
N ASP A 157 -2.01 -11.41 -7.14
CA ASP A 157 -2.43 -12.02 -5.85
C ASP A 157 -2.27 -13.56 -5.72
N SER A 158 -1.74 -14.26 -6.75
CA SER A 158 -1.33 -15.67 -6.67
C SER A 158 -0.29 -15.99 -5.57
N GLU A 159 0.05 -17.28 -5.36
CA GLU A 159 0.91 -17.74 -4.25
C GLU A 159 2.26 -17.01 -4.10
N SER A 160 2.75 -16.33 -5.15
CA SER A 160 3.95 -15.48 -5.15
C SER A 160 3.77 -14.12 -4.45
N TYR A 161 2.54 -13.72 -4.13
CA TYR A 161 2.20 -12.36 -3.66
C TYR A 161 1.78 -12.30 -2.18
N GLN A 162 1.80 -13.44 -1.48
CA GLN A 162 1.53 -13.52 -0.04
C GLN A 162 2.55 -12.77 0.85
N VAL A 163 3.58 -12.17 0.24
CA VAL A 163 4.58 -11.33 0.92
C VAL A 163 4.07 -9.92 1.22
N TYR A 164 3.12 -9.39 0.44
CA TYR A 164 2.52 -8.09 0.73
C TYR A 164 1.35 -8.24 1.71
N LYS A 165 1.60 -7.93 2.99
CA LYS A 165 0.63 -8.10 4.09
C LYS A 165 0.12 -6.77 4.64
N GLY A 166 0.30 -5.69 3.89
CA GLY A 166 -0.01 -4.34 4.34
C GLY A 166 0.84 -3.97 5.55
N VAL A 167 0.24 -3.29 6.53
CA VAL A 167 0.98 -2.76 7.69
C VAL A 167 1.35 -3.82 8.75
N GLN A 168 0.82 -5.05 8.64
CA GLN A 168 0.97 -6.08 9.67
C GLN A 168 2.42 -6.56 9.87
N THR A 169 3.27 -6.38 8.86
CA THR A 169 4.67 -6.84 8.87
C THR A 169 5.67 -5.68 8.94
N GLU A 170 5.20 -4.46 9.17
CA GLU A 170 6.08 -3.31 9.33
C GLU A 170 6.86 -3.38 10.66
N ASP A 171 8.19 -3.35 10.58
CA ASP A 171 9.09 -3.32 11.75
C ASP A 171 10.07 -2.15 11.67
N SER A 172 10.38 -1.54 12.82
CA SER A 172 11.28 -0.37 12.90
C SER A 172 12.70 -0.62 12.35
N ARG A 173 13.27 -1.82 12.51
CA ARG A 173 14.58 -2.21 11.98
C ARG A 173 14.52 -2.43 10.47
N VAL A 174 13.40 -2.98 9.98
CA VAL A 174 13.13 -3.12 8.54
C VAL A 174 13.00 -1.74 7.91
N MET A 175 12.23 -0.82 8.50
CA MET A 175 12.14 0.56 8.05
C MET A 175 13.51 1.23 7.99
N GLN A 176 14.37 1.03 8.99
CA GLN A 176 15.73 1.56 8.99
C GLN A 176 16.58 1.01 7.83
N ALA A 177 16.50 -0.30 7.58
CA ALA A 177 17.21 -0.95 6.49
C ALA A 177 16.77 -0.42 5.12
N VAL A 178 15.45 -0.30 4.91
CA VAL A 178 14.85 0.16 3.65
C VAL A 178 15.20 1.61 3.33
N HIS A 179 15.22 2.50 4.34
CA HIS A 179 15.63 3.89 4.16
C HIS A 179 17.14 4.07 3.89
N GLY A 180 17.95 3.02 4.07
CA GLY A 180 19.41 3.13 3.99
C GLY A 180 20.03 4.05 5.05
N LYS A 181 19.26 4.48 6.06
CA LYS A 181 19.76 5.40 7.09
C LYS A 181 20.81 4.70 7.94
N ARG A 182 22.07 5.09 7.75
CA ARG A 182 23.17 4.80 8.66
C ARG A 182 22.79 5.43 10.02
N ARG A 183 23.00 4.73 11.14
CA ARG A 183 23.03 5.39 12.46
C ARG A 183 24.03 6.52 12.33
N VAL A 184 23.57 7.77 12.29
CA VAL A 184 24.42 8.87 12.73
C VAL A 184 24.44 8.69 14.23
N ASN A 185 25.50 8.08 14.76
CA ASN A 185 25.73 8.12 16.20
C ASN A 185 25.87 9.59 16.56
N SER A 186 24.89 10.13 17.28
CA SER A 186 24.90 11.50 17.82
C SER A 186 26.06 11.77 18.79
N SER A 187 26.91 10.77 19.07
CA SER A 187 28.14 10.89 19.86
C SER A 187 29.35 11.35 19.05
N ALA A 188 29.28 11.44 17.72
CA ALA A 188 30.41 11.83 16.87
C ALA A 188 30.40 13.31 16.43
N MET A 189 29.42 14.11 16.87
CA MET A 189 29.26 15.52 16.46
C MET A 189 29.64 16.53 17.56
N THR A 190 30.52 16.14 18.49
CA THR A 190 31.07 17.03 19.53
C THR A 190 32.60 17.18 19.46
N ALA A 191 33.28 16.55 18.49
CA ALA A 191 34.75 16.55 18.43
C ALA A 191 35.37 17.35 17.26
N VAL A 192 34.61 18.20 16.55
CA VAL A 192 35.14 18.98 15.40
C VAL A 192 34.98 20.50 15.58
N LEU A 193 34.68 20.98 16.79
CA LEU A 193 34.69 22.43 17.11
C LEU A 193 35.55 22.75 18.34
N SER A 194 36.69 22.08 18.47
CA SER A 194 37.69 22.39 19.49
C SER A 194 39.09 22.26 18.88
N ASN A 195 39.47 23.27 18.11
CA ASN A 195 40.85 23.74 17.94
C ASN A 195 40.83 25.14 17.37
#